data_AF-A0A6A5UL67-F1
#
_entry.id   AF-A0A6A5UL67-F1
#
_cell.length_a   1.000
_cell.length_b   1.000
_cell.length_c   1.000
_cell.angle_alpha   90.00
_cell.angle_beta   90.00
_cell.angle_gamma   90.00
#
_symmetry.space_group_name_H-M   'P 1'
#
loop_
_entity.id
_entity.type
_entity.pdbx_description
1 polymer ?
#
loop_
_entity_poly.entity_id
_entity_poly.type
_entity_poly.pdbx_seq_one_letter_code
_entity_poly.pdbx_strand_id
1 'polypeptide(L)'
;MALPEPHLLRLPNELLFDISDLLSPDGILALKLTSRRLNTVLPALTELKNRRPNKCVRFAIERLCASPNEKPDHLRCILCKAIYPLAMFASSSSPACFPLGFAQGAPRPEIVEIPPGYCAWHVS
;
A
#
# COMPACT_ATOMS: atom_id res chain seq x y z
N MET A 1 -19.13 -31.92 3.03
CA MET A 1 -17.81 -32.21 3.61
C MET A 1 -16.95 -30.97 3.39
N ALA A 2 -16.62 -30.22 4.44
CA ALA A 2 -15.76 -29.05 4.31
C ALA A 2 -14.33 -29.53 4.06
N LEU A 3 -13.71 -29.07 2.97
CA LEU A 3 -12.28 -29.29 2.73
C LEU A 3 -11.51 -28.65 3.89
N PRO A 4 -10.52 -29.35 4.49
CA PRO A 4 -9.71 -28.76 5.55
C PRO A 4 -9.01 -27.53 4.98
N GLU A 5 -9.25 -26.37 5.59
CA GLU A 5 -8.60 -25.14 5.14
C GLU A 5 -7.07 -25.35 5.18
N PRO A 6 -6.37 -25.06 4.08
CA PRO A 6 -4.92 -25.23 4.01
C PRO A 6 -4.27 -24.28 5.03
N HIS A 7 -3.90 -24.85 6.18
CA HIS A 7 -3.28 -24.09 7.25
C HIS A 7 -1.78 -23.99 6.97
N LEU A 8 -1.26 -22.77 6.84
CA LEU A 8 0.14 -22.52 6.52
C LEU A 8 1.10 -23.20 7.52
N LEU A 9 0.69 -23.30 8.79
CA LEU A 9 1.44 -24.03 9.82
C LEU A 9 1.45 -25.56 9.65
N ARG A 10 0.70 -26.16 8.74
CA ARG A 10 0.73 -27.61 8.49
C ARG A 10 1.63 -27.99 7.32
N LEU A 11 2.18 -27.00 6.61
CA LEU A 11 3.07 -27.25 5.48
C LEU A 11 4.40 -27.89 5.94
N PRO A 12 4.95 -28.81 5.13
CA PRO A 12 6.34 -29.24 5.23
C PRO A 12 7.31 -28.06 5.22
N ASN A 13 8.47 -28.23 5.85
CA ASN A 13 9.44 -27.15 5.98
C ASN A 13 10.03 -26.73 4.63
N GLU A 14 10.15 -27.66 3.69
CA GLU A 14 10.64 -27.43 2.33
C GLU A 14 9.76 -26.40 1.61
N LEU A 15 8.44 -26.57 1.69
CA LEU A 15 7.49 -25.62 1.10
C LEU A 15 7.51 -24.26 1.81
N LEU A 16 7.76 -24.24 3.12
CA LEU A 16 7.91 -22.98 3.85
C LEU A 16 9.18 -22.22 3.42
N PHE A 17 10.27 -22.93 3.11
CA PHE A 17 11.48 -22.32 2.54
C PHE A 17 11.23 -21.78 1.14
N ASP A 18 10.58 -22.54 0.26
CA ASP A 18 10.23 -22.09 -1.09
C ASP A 18 9.36 -20.82 -1.07
N ILE A 19 8.37 -20.78 -0.16
CA ILE A 19 7.55 -19.59 0.07
C ILE A 19 8.43 -18.43 0.57
N SER A 20 9.37 -18.69 1.47
CA SER A 20 10.27 -17.66 2.01
C SER A 20 11.14 -17.03 0.92
N ASP A 21 11.49 -17.77 -0.13
CA ASP A 21 12.28 -17.24 -1.25
C ASP A 21 11.51 -16.27 -2.13
N LEU A 22 10.18 -16.39 -2.17
CA LEU A 22 9.31 -15.48 -2.90
C LEU A 22 8.93 -14.23 -2.09
N LEU A 23 9.17 -14.24 -0.78
CA LEU A 23 8.77 -13.16 0.11
C LEU A 23 9.85 -12.08 0.27
N SER A 24 9.37 -10.85 0.45
CA SER A 24 10.22 -9.73 0.89
C SER A 24 10.68 -9.94 2.33
N PRO A 25 11.78 -9.29 2.75
CA PRO A 25 12.26 -9.37 4.13
C PRO A 25 11.18 -9.03 5.17
N ASP A 26 10.35 -8.03 4.88
CA ASP A 26 9.25 -7.62 5.75
C ASP A 26 8.17 -8.70 5.88
N GLY A 27 7.84 -9.39 4.78
CA GLY A 27 6.89 -10.50 4.79
C GLY A 27 7.40 -11.67 5.62
N ILE A 28 8.70 -11.97 5.53
CA ILE A 28 9.33 -13.01 6.35
C ILE A 28 9.30 -12.60 7.84
N LEU A 29 9.65 -11.35 8.16
CA LEU A 29 9.57 -10.84 9.53
C LEU A 29 8.14 -10.95 10.09
N ALA A 30 7.13 -10.54 9.31
CA ALA A 30 5.74 -10.67 9.71
C ALA A 30 5.38 -12.13 10.02
N LEU A 31 5.75 -13.08 9.17
CA LEU A 31 5.53 -14.51 9.41
C LEU A 31 6.27 -15.06 10.64
N LYS A 32 7.47 -14.55 10.93
CA LYS A 32 8.19 -14.90 12.15
C LYS A 32 7.46 -14.42 13.41
N LEU A 33 6.86 -13.23 13.36
CA LEU A 33 6.15 -12.64 14.49
C LEU A 33 4.76 -13.26 14.72
N THR A 34 4.15 -13.90 13.71
CA THR A 34 2.83 -14.54 13.88
C THR A 34 2.88 -15.86 14.64
N SER A 35 3.97 -16.64 14.54
CA SER A 35 4.05 -17.93 15.22
C SER A 35 5.47 -18.38 15.55
N ARG A 36 5.60 -19.10 16.69
CA ARG A 36 6.88 -19.66 17.13
C ARG A 36 7.47 -20.66 16.14
N ARG A 37 6.62 -21.48 15.49
CA ARG A 37 7.05 -22.46 14.50
C ARG A 37 7.66 -21.79 13.27
N LEU A 38 7.00 -20.77 12.72
CA LEU A 38 7.54 -20.04 11.57
C LEU A 38 8.81 -19.28 11.94
N ASN A 39 8.90 -18.76 13.17
CA ASN A 39 10.13 -18.14 13.66
C ASN A 39 11.34 -19.09 13.65
N THR A 40 11.13 -20.37 13.98
CA THR A 40 12.19 -21.39 14.01
C THR A 40 12.55 -21.93 12.62
N VAL A 41 11.58 -21.96 11.69
CA VAL A 41 11.79 -22.56 10.36
C VAL A 41 12.31 -21.54 9.36
N LEU A 42 11.81 -20.30 9.39
CA LEU A 42 12.15 -19.29 8.39
C LEU A 42 13.59 -18.75 8.56
N PRO A 43 14.24 -18.35 7.45
CA PRO A 43 15.65 -17.91 7.43
C PRO A 43 15.91 -16.73 8.37
N ALA A 44 17.15 -16.61 8.83
CA ALA A 44 17.54 -15.56 9.76
C ALA A 44 17.47 -14.18 9.08
N LEU A 45 17.07 -13.14 9.81
CA LEU A 45 16.98 -11.78 9.25
C LEU A 45 18.33 -11.27 8.73
N THR A 46 19.43 -11.79 9.29
CA THR A 46 20.80 -11.53 8.82
C THR A 46 21.05 -12.02 7.40
N GLU A 47 20.47 -13.15 7.01
CA GLU A 47 20.58 -13.72 5.66
C GLU A 47 19.79 -12.88 4.65
N LEU A 48 18.75 -12.18 5.12
CA LEU A 48 17.90 -11.32 4.32
C LEU A 48 18.48 -9.92 4.11
N LYS A 49 19.57 -9.56 4.80
CA LYS A 49 20.22 -8.23 4.71
C LYS A 49 20.68 -7.89 3.29
N ASN A 50 20.97 -8.90 2.47
CA ASN A 50 21.40 -8.73 1.10
C ASN A 50 20.25 -8.63 0.09
N ARG A 51 19.00 -8.92 0.49
CA ARG A 51 17.83 -8.77 -0.39
C ARG A 51 17.49 -7.29 -0.53
N ARG A 52 17.57 -6.77 -1.75
CA ARG A 52 17.19 -5.38 -2.04
C ARG A 52 15.67 -5.26 -1.94
N PRO A 53 15.13 -4.27 -1.19
CA PRO A 53 13.71 -4.01 -1.18
C PRO A 53 13.25 -3.65 -2.59
N ASN A 54 12.06 -4.12 -2.98
CA ASN A 54 11.48 -3.70 -4.25
C ASN A 54 11.21 -2.18 -4.23
N LYS A 55 11.09 -1.56 -5.42
CA LYS A 55 10.88 -0.10 -5.52
C LYS A 55 9.66 0.36 -4.72
N CYS A 56 8.58 -0.43 -4.72
CA CYS A 56 7.33 -0.10 -4.02
C CYS A 56 7.51 -0.04 -2.50
N VAL A 57 8.19 -1.02 -1.91
CA VAL A 57 8.54 -1.09 -0.48
C VAL A 57 9.47 0.06 -0.13
N ARG A 58 10.48 0.33 -0.96
CA ARG A 58 11.38 1.46 -0.73
C ARG A 58 10.63 2.79 -0.70
N PHE A 59 9.70 3.02 -1.65
CA PHE A 59 8.86 4.22 -1.64
C PHE A 59 7.89 4.28 -0.45
N ALA A 60 7.35 3.15 -0.01
CA ALA A 60 6.48 3.09 1.16
C ALA A 60 7.25 3.46 2.44
N ILE A 61 8.46 2.92 2.61
CA ILE A 61 9.36 3.24 3.72
C ILE A 61 9.78 4.70 3.66
N GLU A 62 10.23 5.20 2.50
CA GLU A 62 10.58 6.61 2.30
C GLU A 62 9.41 7.54 2.67
N ARG A 63 8.16 7.16 2.34
CA ARG A 63 6.97 7.92 2.70
C ARG A 63 6.65 7.87 4.20
N LEU A 64 6.81 6.72 4.85
CA LEU A 64 6.58 6.55 6.28
C LEU A 64 7.65 7.23 7.13
N CYS A 65 8.89 7.25 6.64
CA CYS A 65 10.03 7.86 7.30
C CYS A 65 10.23 9.34 6.94
N ALA A 66 9.66 9.83 5.84
CA ALA A 66 9.61 11.26 5.55
C ALA A 66 8.87 11.93 6.72
N SER A 67 9.60 12.81 7.42
CA SER A 67 9.08 13.55 8.56
C SER A 67 7.74 14.19 8.18
N PRO A 68 6.78 14.25 9.12
CA PRO A 68 5.57 15.03 8.91
C PRO A 68 6.01 16.49 8.84
N ASN A 69 6.27 17.00 7.63
CA ASN A 69 6.27 18.43 7.40
C ASN A 69 4.88 18.92 7.79
N GLU A 70 4.79 19.97 8.61
CA GLU A 70 3.58 20.38 9.34
C GLU A 70 2.38 20.80 8.47
N LYS A 71 2.52 20.75 7.14
CA LYS A 71 1.49 20.59 6.10
C LYS A 71 2.23 20.61 4.76
N PRO A 72 2.40 19.47 4.07
CA PRO A 72 3.03 19.52 2.76
C PRO A 72 2.01 20.13 1.78
N ASP A 73 2.23 21.36 1.31
CA ASP A 73 1.34 22.02 0.33
C ASP A 73 1.15 21.20 -0.96
N HIS A 74 2.07 20.26 -1.21
CA HIS A 74 2.09 19.38 -2.36
C HIS A 74 2.25 17.91 -1.93
N LEU A 75 1.59 17.02 -2.66
CA LEU A 75 1.74 15.57 -2.53
C LEU A 75 2.15 14.96 -3.87
N ARG A 76 2.85 13.84 -3.80
CA ARG A 76 3.23 13.04 -4.98
C ARG A 76 2.19 11.95 -5.22
N CYS A 77 1.69 11.85 -6.45
CA CYS A 77 0.75 10.80 -6.82
C CYS A 77 1.44 9.41 -6.84
N ILE A 78 0.76 8.40 -6.29
CA ILE A 78 1.25 7.02 -6.30
C ILE A 78 1.30 6.45 -7.72
N LEU A 79 0.36 6.82 -8.61
CA LEU A 79 0.27 6.24 -9.95
C LEU A 79 1.19 6.95 -10.96
N CYS A 80 0.93 8.22 -11.31
CA CYS A 80 1.75 8.96 -12.27
C CYS A 80 3.07 9.51 -11.73
N LYS A 81 3.32 9.43 -10.42
CA LYS A 81 4.55 9.89 -9.76
C LYS A 81 4.83 11.41 -9.85
N ALA A 82 3.90 12.19 -10.41
CA ALA A 82 3.97 13.65 -10.45
C ALA A 82 3.60 14.29 -9.10
N ILE A 83 4.08 15.50 -8.86
CA ILE A 83 3.83 16.29 -7.65
C ILE A 83 2.70 17.28 -7.97
N TYR A 84 1.66 17.29 -7.14
CA TYR A 84 0.49 18.16 -7.29
C TYR A 84 0.14 18.84 -5.95
N PRO A 85 -0.58 19.97 -5.99
CA PRO A 85 -1.15 20.58 -4.78
C PRO A 85 -2.07 19.62 -4.02
N LEU A 86 -2.16 19.75 -2.69
CA LEU A 86 -3.05 18.92 -1.85
C LEU A 86 -4.49 18.85 -2.34
N ALA A 87 -5.00 19.95 -2.91
CA ALA A 87 -6.35 20.04 -3.47
C ALA A 87 -6.63 18.95 -4.54
N MET A 88 -5.61 18.48 -5.26
CA MET A 88 -5.74 17.42 -6.26
C MET A 88 -5.88 16.01 -5.66
N PHE A 89 -5.77 15.85 -4.34
CA PHE A 89 -5.86 14.57 -3.63
C PHE A 89 -7.14 14.46 -2.78
N ALA A 90 -7.99 15.47 -2.81
CA ALA A 90 -9.29 15.46 -2.14
C ALA A 90 -10.39 15.72 -3.16
N SER A 91 -11.42 14.88 -3.15
CA SER A 91 -12.52 14.95 -4.12
C SER A 91 -13.24 16.30 -4.08
N SER A 92 -13.49 16.84 -2.89
CA SER A 92 -14.25 18.08 -2.72
C SER A 92 -13.51 19.36 -3.12
N SER A 93 -12.17 19.34 -3.19
CA SER A 93 -11.35 20.50 -3.52
C SER A 93 -10.56 20.34 -4.82
N SER A 94 -10.72 19.20 -5.50
CA SER A 94 -10.09 18.95 -6.79
C SER A 94 -10.70 19.81 -7.88
N PRO A 95 -9.89 20.41 -8.79
CA PRO A 95 -10.40 21.10 -9.97
C PRO A 95 -11.14 20.17 -10.95
N ALA A 96 -11.02 18.85 -10.79
CA ALA A 96 -11.83 17.87 -11.53
C ALA A 96 -13.28 17.80 -11.02
N CYS A 97 -13.53 18.20 -9.76
CA CYS A 97 -14.87 18.36 -9.21
C CYS A 97 -15.34 19.80 -9.42
N PHE A 98 -15.52 20.17 -10.68
CA PHE A 98 -16.13 21.44 -11.03
C PHE A 98 -17.65 21.35 -10.72
N PRO A 99 -18.21 22.17 -9.83
CA PRO A 99 -19.66 22.26 -9.70
C PRO A 99 -20.18 22.87 -11.02
N LEU A 100 -20.77 22.03 -11.88
CA LEU A 100 -21.60 22.52 -12.98
C LEU A 100 -22.67 23.40 -12.33
N GLY A 101 -22.67 24.68 -12.68
CA GLY A 101 -23.50 25.70 -12.05
C GLY A 101 -24.93 25.21 -11.84
N PHE A 102 -25.42 25.34 -10.61
CA PHE A 102 -26.72 24.83 -10.19
C PHE A 102 -27.84 25.44 -11.03
N ALA A 103 -28.24 24.75 -12.11
CA ALA A 103 -29.58 24.88 -12.65
C ALA A 103 -30.52 24.23 -11.62
N GLN A 104 -31.50 24.98 -11.12
CA GLN A 104 -32.51 24.49 -10.18
C GLN A 104 -33.14 23.19 -10.72
N GLY A 105 -32.77 22.05 -10.13
CA GLY A 105 -33.31 20.73 -10.49
C GLY A 105 -32.32 19.66 -10.96
N ALA A 106 -31.01 19.95 -11.09
CA ALA A 106 -30.02 18.92 -11.46
C ALA A 106 -29.55 18.08 -10.25
N PRO A 107 -29.27 16.76 -10.42
CA PRO A 107 -28.78 15.88 -9.37
C PRO A 107 -27.45 16.42 -8.81
N ARG A 108 -27.27 16.29 -7.48
CA ARG A 108 -26.04 16.71 -6.80
C ARG A 108 -24.83 16.02 -7.45
N PRO A 109 -23.69 16.71 -7.64
CA PRO A 109 -22.50 16.07 -8.17
C PRO A 109 -22.11 14.92 -7.25
N GLU A 110 -22.05 13.71 -7.79
CA GLU A 110 -21.55 12.54 -7.08
C GLU A 110 -20.07 12.78 -6.78
N ILE A 111 -19.76 12.97 -5.50
CA ILE A 111 -18.38 13.14 -5.05
C ILE A 111 -17.76 11.75 -5.04
N VAL A 112 -16.96 11.43 -6.06
CA VAL A 112 -16.19 10.18 -6.09
C VAL A 112 -15.02 10.32 -5.13
N GLU A 113 -14.98 9.53 -4.05
CA GLU A 113 -13.88 9.56 -3.09
C GLU A 113 -12.56 9.15 -3.75
N ILE A 114 -11.55 10.03 -3.68
CA ILE A 114 -10.20 9.75 -4.20
C ILE A 114 -9.43 8.96 -3.13
N PRO A 115 -8.90 7.76 -3.45
CA PRO A 115 -8.09 7.01 -2.50
C PRO A 115 -6.83 7.78 -2.07
N PRO A 116 -6.37 7.63 -0.82
CA PRO A 116 -5.27 8.42 -0.29
C PRO A 116 -3.98 8.25 -1.11
N GLY A 117 -3.44 9.37 -1.60
CA GLY A 117 -2.20 9.41 -2.41
C GLY A 117 -2.41 9.22 -3.92
N TYR A 118 -3.65 9.14 -4.40
CA TYR A 118 -3.97 9.23 -5.81
C TYR A 118 -4.37 10.67 -6.16
N CYS A 119 -3.97 11.15 -7.35
CA CYS A 119 -4.41 12.45 -7.83
C CYS A 119 -5.72 12.30 -8.61
N ALA A 120 -6.50 13.37 -8.67
CA ALA A 120 -7.81 13.39 -9.31
C ALA A 120 -7.79 13.02 -10.81
N TRP A 121 -6.66 13.20 -11.50
CA TRP A 121 -6.51 12.83 -12.92
C TRP A 121 -6.67 11.33 -13.20
N HIS A 122 -6.60 10.49 -12.16
CA HIS A 122 -6.73 9.03 -12.30
C HIS A 122 -8.08 8.48 -11.83
N VAL A 123 -9.06 9.35 -11.58
CA VAL A 123 -10.40 8.97 -11.10
C VAL A 123 -11.44 9.22 -12.21
N SER A 124 -11.04 8.94 -13.47
CA SER A 124 -11.93 9.00 -14.65
C SER A 124 -12.38 7.62 -15.06
#